data_AF-A0A6B0XE50-F1
#
_entry.id   AF-A0A6B0XE50-F1
#
_cell.length_a   1.000
_cell.length_b   1.000
_cell.length_c   1.000
_cell.angle_alpha   90.00
_cell.angle_beta   90.00
_cell.angle_gamma   90.00
#
_symmetry.space_group_name_H-M   'P 1'
#
loop_
_entity.id
_entity.type
_entity.pdbx_description
1 polymer ?
#
loop_
_entity_poly.entity_id
_entity_poly.type
_entity_poly.pdbx_seq_one_letter_code
_entity_poly.pdbx_strand_id
1 'polypeptide(L)' 'VWRMCNGRNSVGRMIEELSYKYQLNRKEAEVSLLQYLKTLGQKRFIGFVLESDERPPGRGAASGKKWQKK' A
#
# COMPACT_ATOMS: atom_id res chain seq x y z
N VAL A 1 2.36 2.52 -17.28
CA VAL A 1 2.15 2.44 -15.82
C VAL A 1 1.92 3.79 -15.18
N TRP A 2 2.83 4.76 -15.30
CA TRP A 2 2.67 6.11 -14.70
C TRP A 2 1.31 6.77 -14.94
N ARG A 3 0.81 6.75 -16.19
CA ARG A 3 -0.54 7.26 -16.54
C ARG A 3 -1.71 6.56 -15.85
N MET A 4 -1.51 5.35 -15.32
CA MET A 4 -2.54 4.56 -14.65
C MET A 4 -2.60 4.88 -13.14
N CYS A 5 -1.56 5.50 -12.57
CA CYS A 5 -1.48 5.93 -11.17
C CYS A 5 -2.30 7.21 -10.90
N ASN A 6 -3.56 7.23 -11.31
CA ASN A 6 -4.46 8.38 -11.22
C ASN A 6 -5.37 8.36 -9.96
N GLY A 7 -5.10 7.46 -9.01
CA GLY A 7 -5.90 7.27 -7.79
C GLY A 7 -7.26 6.59 -7.99
N ARG A 8 -7.68 6.34 -9.25
CA ARG A 8 -8.94 5.64 -9.58
C ARG A 8 -8.74 4.16 -9.90
N ASN A 9 -7.52 3.78 -10.31
CA ASN A 9 -7.18 2.40 -10.62
C ASN A 9 -6.55 1.70 -9.41
N SER A 10 -7.10 0.55 -9.03
CA SER A 10 -6.48 -0.32 -8.04
C SER A 10 -5.24 -1.00 -8.62
N VAL A 11 -4.32 -1.42 -7.74
CA VAL A 11 -3.12 -2.15 -8.14
C VAL A 11 -3.49 -3.45 -8.88
N GLY A 12 -4.52 -4.17 -8.40
CA GLY A 12 -5.01 -5.38 -9.06
C GLY A 12 -5.45 -5.13 -10.51
N ARG A 13 -6.20 -4.06 -10.78
CA ARG A 13 -6.62 -3.72 -12.14
C ARG A 13 -5.43 -3.36 -13.03
N MET A 14 -4.43 -2.69 -12.48
CA MET A 14 -3.20 -2.37 -13.22
C MET A 14 -2.41 -3.64 -13.60
N ILE A 15 -2.40 -4.67 -12.76
CA ILE A 15 -1.75 -5.96 -13.03
C ILE A 15 -2.43 -6.69 -14.19
N GLU A 16 -3.78 -6.77 -14.17
CA GLU A 16 -4.55 -7.39 -15.25
C GLU A 16 -4.31 -6.69 -16.59
N GLU A 17 -4.36 -5.36 -16.62
CA GLU A 17 -4.09 -4.57 -17.83
C GLU A 17 -2.66 -4.77 -18.36
N LEU A 18 -1.67 -4.87 -17.47
CA LEU A 18 -0.28 -5.13 -17.85
C LEU A 18 -0.09 -6.55 -18.37
N SER A 19 -0.69 -7.54 -17.71
CA SER A 19 -0.67 -8.93 -18.14
C SER A 19 -1.30 -9.09 -19.53
N TYR A 20 -2.47 -8.48 -19.76
CA TYR A 20 -3.14 -8.52 -21.05
C TYR A 20 -2.35 -7.80 -22.15
N LYS A 21 -1.87 -6.58 -21.87
CA LYS A 21 -1.20 -5.74 -22.88
C LYS A 21 0.15 -6.29 -23.32
N TYR A 22 0.90 -6.91 -22.41
CA TYR A 22 2.24 -7.41 -22.67
C TYR A 22 2.31 -8.95 -22.73
N GLN A 23 1.16 -9.63 -22.68
CA GLN A 23 1.06 -11.10 -22.66
C GLN A 23 1.94 -11.76 -21.58
N LEU A 24 2.07 -11.08 -20.44
CA LEU A 24 2.88 -11.54 -19.32
C LEU A 24 2.07 -12.45 -18.41
N ASN A 25 2.77 -13.36 -17.73
CA ASN A 25 2.14 -14.16 -16.70
C ASN A 25 1.75 -13.26 -15.51
N ARG A 26 0.63 -13.54 -14.84
CA ARG A 26 0.08 -12.66 -13.79
C ARG A 26 1.11 -12.36 -12.69
N LYS A 27 1.86 -13.38 -12.26
CA LYS A 27 2.93 -13.23 -11.26
C LYS A 27 4.08 -12.33 -11.73
N GLU A 28 4.46 -12.41 -12.99
CA GLU A 28 5.54 -11.59 -13.55
C GLU A 28 5.12 -10.12 -13.65
N ALA A 29 3.88 -9.88 -14.11
CA ALA A 29 3.29 -8.54 -14.15
C ALA A 29 3.19 -7.92 -12.75
N GLU A 30 2.78 -8.72 -11.75
CA GLU A 30 2.69 -8.29 -10.35
C GLU A 30 4.05 -7.91 -9.77
N VAL A 31 5.05 -8.79 -9.87
CA VAL A 31 6.40 -8.55 -9.32
C VAL A 31 7.02 -7.31 -9.96
N SER A 32 6.95 -7.20 -11.29
CA SER A 32 7.49 -6.05 -12.03
C SER A 32 6.81 -4.74 -11.64
N LEU A 33 5.47 -4.75 -11.55
CA LEU A 33 4.69 -3.58 -11.17
C LEU A 33 4.98 -3.14 -9.73
N LEU A 34 4.97 -4.08 -8.77
CA LEU A 34 5.22 -3.79 -7.37
C LEU A 34 6.62 -3.23 -7.15
N GLN A 35 7.62 -3.76 -7.85
CA GLN A 35 8.99 -3.26 -7.77
C GLN A 35 9.08 -1.81 -8.27
N TYR A 36 8.39 -1.49 -9.36
CA TYR A 36 8.32 -0.12 -9.88
C TYR A 36 7.57 0.83 -8.92
N LEU A 37 6.42 0.40 -8.39
CA LEU A 37 5.63 1.16 -7.42
C LEU A 37 6.43 1.41 -6.12
N LYS A 38 7.22 0.43 -5.68
CA LYS A 38 8.13 0.59 -4.53
C LYS A 38 9.17 1.68 -4.78
N THR A 39 9.82 1.69 -5.95
CA THR A 39 10.78 2.76 -6.30
C THR A 39 10.12 4.13 -6.36
N LEU A 40 8.90 4.23 -6.89
CA LEU A 40 8.15 5.48 -6.93
C LEU A 40 7.75 5.96 -5.52
N GLY A 41 7.34 5.03 -4.64
CA GLY A 41 7.03 5.32 -3.24
C GLY A 41 8.25 5.81 -2.45
N GLN A 42 9.41 5.18 -2.65
CA GLN A 42 10.69 5.61 -2.05
C GLN A 42 11.07 7.03 -2.48
N LYS A 43 10.80 7.40 -3.73
CA LYS A 43 11.04 8.75 -4.28
C LYS A 43 9.93 9.75 -3.95
N ARG A 44 8.92 9.37 -3.16
CA ARG A 44 7.76 10.21 -2.79
C ARG A 44 6.91 10.69 -3.99
N PHE A 45 6.98 10.01 -5.13
CA PHE A 45 6.19 10.36 -6.32
C PHE A 45 4.77 9.83 -6.29
N ILE A 46 4.51 8.77 -5.52
CA ILE A 46 3.19 8.18 -5.33
C ILE A 46 2.93 7.93 -3.84
N GLY A 47 1.67 8.05 -3.43
CA GLY A 47 1.17 7.62 -2.13
C GLY A 47 0.14 6.52 -2.29
N PHE A 48 0.15 5.54 -1.39
CA PHE A 48 -0.87 4.49 -1.36
C PHE A 48 -1.99 4.92 -0.44
N VAL A 49 -3.20 5.03 -0.98
CA VAL A 49 -4.41 5.19 -0.18
C VAL A 49 -4.74 3.83 0.40
N LEU A 50 -4.33 3.61 1.64
CA LEU A 50 -4.83 2.51 2.44
C LEU A 50 -6.15 3.00 3.04
N GLU A 51 -7.25 2.32 2.73
CA GLU A 51 -8.46 2.45 3.55
C GLU A 51 -8.02 2.11 4.97
N SER A 52 -7.94 3.15 5.80
CA SER A 52 -7.62 2.97 7.20
C SER A 52 -8.81 2.24 7.79
N ASP A 53 -8.63 0.97 8.14
CA ASP A 53 -9.47 0.34 9.15
C ASP A 53 -9.56 1.36 10.28
N GLU A 54 -10.78 1.80 10.61
CA GLU A 54 -11.09 2.87 11.57
C GLU A 54 -10.69 2.51 13.00
N ARG A 55 -9.53 1.90 13.22
CA ARG A 55 -8.91 1.81 14.53
C ARG A 55 -8.22 3.14 14.78
N PRO A 56 -8.79 4.00 15.64
CA PRO A 56 -8.04 5.16 16.09
C PRO A 56 -6.70 4.68 16.64
N PRO A 57 -5.58 5.37 16.34
CA PRO A 57 -4.33 5.06 16.99
C PRO A 57 -4.58 5.18 18.49
N GLY A 58 -4.41 4.08 19.23
CA GLY A 58 -4.56 4.08 20.68
C GLY A 58 -3.61 5.11 21.28
N ARG A 59 -4.10 6.33 21.50
CA ARG A 59 -3.40 7.36 22.25
C ARG A 59 -3.28 6.84 23.67
N GLY A 60 -2.09 6.37 24.01
CA GLY A 60 -1.67 6.12 25.37
C GLY A 60 -2.55 5.12 26.11
N ALA A 61 -2.30 3.83 25.92
CA ALA A 61 -2.41 2.93 27.06
C ALA A 61 -1.33 3.36 28.06
N ALA A 62 -1.63 4.39 28.87
CA ALA A 62 -0.89 4.67 30.08
C ALA A 62 -0.99 3.42 30.93
N SER A 63 0.06 2.61 30.92
CA SER A 63 0.19 1.44 31.78
C SER A 63 0.12 1.95 33.20
N GLY A 64 -1.09 1.89 33.78
CA GLY A 64 -1.37 2.30 35.15
C GLY A 64 -0.62 1.37 36.10
N LYS A 65 0.65 1.68 36.36
CA LYS A 65 1.36 1.14 37.53
C LYS A 65 0.68 1.73 38.76
N LYS A 66 -0.32 1.02 39.27
CA LYS A 66 -1.01 1.31 40.52
C LYS A 66 -0.04 0.96 41.65
N TRP A 67 0.75 1.94 42.10
CA TRP A 67 1.61 1.79 43.27
C TRP A 67 0.71 1.60 44.51
N GLN A 68 0.69 0.39 45.04
CA GLN A 68 0.08 0.07 46.34
C GLN A 68 0.96 0.68 47.44
N LYS A 69 0.40 1.62 48.22
CA LYS A 69 1.03 2.07 49.47
C LYS A 69 0.70 1.05 50.57
N LYS A 70 1.76 0.63 51.28
CA LYS A 70 1.69 -0.14 52.52
C LYS A 70 1.65 0.82 53.71
#